data_AF-A0AAD8W967-F1
#
_entry.id   AF-A0AAD8W967-F1
#
_cell.length_a   1.000
_cell.length_b   1.000
_cell.length_c   1.000
_cell.angle_alpha   90.00
_cell.angle_beta   90.00
_cell.angle_gamma   90.00
#
_symmetry.space_group_name_H-M   'P 1'
#
loop_
_entity.id
_entity.type
_entity.pdbx_description
1 polymer ?
#
loop_
_entity_poly.entity_id
_entity_poly.type
_entity_poly.pdbx_seq_one_letter_code
_entity_poly.pdbx_strand_id
1 'polypeptide(L)'
;MAAVDLGTAEWERSKITNQDINLLKKLGISKKPKAVCFPSEESYPTPPMGYRISTFLVEKLAEVNERANTLAQKLEQSEEARKKAESDAVQARREADKAKTDAAGVEDLRKRLHDAETSLSEHITAQSAREEAILKRLRSQNRRFVSKTSQEFELEDPDNDPLLDAVSFLEFHGTEAREGID
;
A
#
# COMPACT_ATOMS: atom_id res chain seq x y z
N MET A 1 98.86 54.82 12.15
CA MET A 1 98.52 54.29 10.82
C MET A 1 99.59 53.30 10.41
N ALA A 2 99.24 52.03 10.33
CA ALA A 2 99.92 50.99 9.54
C ALA A 2 98.87 49.89 9.36
N ALA A 3 98.49 49.64 8.11
CA ALA A 3 97.41 48.72 7.75
C ALA A 3 97.83 47.28 8.07
N VAL A 4 96.95 46.56 8.77
CA VAL A 4 97.08 45.13 9.06
C VAL A 4 96.65 44.36 7.80
N ASP A 5 97.58 43.56 7.31
CA ASP A 5 97.47 42.66 6.18
C ASP A 5 96.40 41.58 6.46
N LEU A 6 95.28 41.63 5.74
CA LEU A 6 94.16 40.68 5.80
C LEU A 6 93.87 40.23 4.37
N GLY A 7 94.69 39.32 3.85
CA GLY A 7 94.72 39.09 2.41
C GLY A 7 95.10 37.70 1.92
N THR A 8 94.88 36.61 2.67
CA THR A 8 94.91 35.24 2.11
C THR A 8 94.17 34.24 3.01
N ALA A 9 92.84 34.27 2.99
CA ALA A 9 92.06 33.09 3.34
C ALA A 9 91.92 32.25 2.06
N GLU A 10 92.88 31.37 1.82
CA GLU A 10 92.85 30.42 0.71
C GLU A 10 91.67 29.46 0.94
N TRP A 11 90.59 29.65 0.16
CA TRP A 11 89.53 28.67 0.04
C TRP A 11 90.12 27.41 -0.59
N GLU A 12 90.33 26.36 0.22
CA GLU A 12 90.71 25.04 -0.27
C GLU A 12 89.68 24.60 -1.32
N ARG A 13 90.12 24.54 -2.58
CA ARG A 13 89.29 24.00 -3.67
C ARG A 13 89.10 22.52 -3.40
N SER A 14 87.92 22.13 -2.92
CA SER A 14 87.54 20.73 -2.72
C SER A 14 87.91 19.90 -3.95
N LYS A 15 88.85 18.96 -3.78
CA LYS A 15 89.26 18.03 -4.85
C LYS A 15 88.06 17.15 -5.20
N ILE A 16 87.55 17.31 -6.42
CA ILE A 16 86.51 16.44 -6.99
C ILE A 16 87.00 14.99 -6.88
N THR A 17 86.21 14.12 -6.26
CA THR A 17 86.62 12.73 -6.05
C THR A 17 86.42 11.92 -7.33
N ASN A 18 87.13 10.80 -7.47
CA ASN A 18 86.98 9.90 -8.63
C ASN A 18 85.55 9.34 -8.77
N GLN A 19 84.79 9.30 -7.68
CA GLN A 19 83.39 8.89 -7.69
C GLN A 19 82.50 9.92 -8.41
N ASP A 20 82.73 11.21 -8.15
CA ASP A 20 82.01 12.32 -8.77
C ASP A 20 82.27 12.37 -10.29
N ILE A 21 83.52 12.13 -10.71
CA ILE A 21 83.90 12.09 -12.13
C ILE A 21 83.16 10.96 -12.86
N ASN A 22 83.03 9.79 -12.24
CA ASN A 22 82.32 8.66 -12.84
C ASN A 22 80.81 8.91 -12.93
N LEU A 23 80.23 9.60 -11.95
CA LEU A 23 78.84 10.02 -11.98
C LEU A 23 78.56 11.01 -13.14
N LEU A 24 79.42 12.03 -13.28
CA LEU A 24 79.32 13.04 -14.35
C LEU A 24 79.49 12.43 -15.76
N LYS A 25 80.29 11.36 -15.89
CA LYS A 25 80.40 10.57 -17.12
C LYS A 25 79.12 9.78 -17.41
N LYS A 26 78.57 9.07 -16.41
CA LYS A 26 77.32 8.31 -16.57
C LYS A 26 76.13 9.19 -16.95
N LEU A 27 76.06 10.39 -16.37
CA LEU A 27 74.99 11.35 -16.66
C LEU A 27 75.19 12.12 -17.99
N GLY A 28 76.29 11.87 -18.72
CA GLY A 28 76.57 12.52 -20.00
C GLY A 28 76.91 14.01 -19.93
N ILE A 29 77.06 14.55 -18.71
CA ILE A 29 77.29 15.98 -18.44
C ILE A 29 78.70 16.40 -18.90
N SER A 30 79.67 15.50 -18.79
CA SER A 30 81.07 15.72 -19.23
C SER A 30 81.26 16.03 -20.73
N LYS A 31 80.27 15.73 -21.58
CA LYS A 31 80.34 15.98 -23.04
C LYS A 31 79.88 17.39 -23.44
N LYS A 32 79.34 18.16 -22.50
CA LYS A 32 78.81 19.51 -22.74
C LYS A 32 79.53 20.48 -21.80
N PRO A 33 80.56 21.21 -22.26
CA PRO A 33 81.35 22.11 -21.40
C PRO A 33 80.52 23.26 -20.76
N LYS A 34 79.26 23.44 -21.17
CA LYS A 34 78.30 24.39 -20.60
C LYS A 34 77.13 23.75 -19.83
N ALA A 35 77.13 22.43 -19.61
CA ALA A 35 76.02 21.78 -18.90
C ALA A 35 76.03 22.02 -17.38
N VAL A 36 77.16 22.47 -16.83
CA VAL A 36 77.29 22.88 -15.43
C VAL A 36 77.63 24.37 -15.39
N CYS A 37 76.66 25.21 -15.71
CA CYS A 37 76.71 26.60 -15.27
C CYS A 37 76.26 26.64 -13.81
N PHE A 38 77.21 26.82 -12.90
CA PHE A 38 76.87 27.32 -11.58
C PHE A 38 76.43 28.79 -11.77
N PRO A 39 75.22 29.18 -11.35
CA PRO A 39 74.75 30.55 -11.51
C PRO A 39 75.70 31.48 -10.75
N SER A 40 76.41 32.35 -11.47
CA SER A 40 77.21 33.42 -10.89
C SER A 40 76.32 34.48 -10.25
N GLU A 41 76.91 35.28 -9.36
CA GLU A 41 76.31 36.22 -8.39
C GLU A 41 75.41 37.36 -8.94
N GLU A 42 74.96 37.30 -10.19
CA GLU A 42 74.12 38.34 -10.82
C GLU A 42 72.69 37.88 -11.15
N SER A 43 72.24 36.71 -10.67
CA SER A 43 70.85 36.27 -10.84
C SER A 43 70.03 36.46 -9.56
N TYR A 44 69.58 37.68 -9.31
CA TYR A 44 68.55 38.00 -8.31
C TYR A 44 67.13 37.85 -8.88
N PRO A 45 66.12 37.51 -8.05
CA PRO A 45 66.04 36.38 -7.14
C PRO A 45 65.04 35.37 -7.75
N THR A 46 65.52 34.24 -8.25
CA THR A 46 64.62 33.10 -8.37
C THR A 46 64.46 32.51 -6.97
N PRO A 47 63.24 32.44 -6.39
CA PRO A 47 63.09 32.09 -4.99
C PRO A 47 63.71 30.72 -4.71
N PRO A 48 64.32 30.52 -3.52
CA PRO A 48 65.00 29.28 -3.17
C PRO A 48 64.08 28.09 -3.45
N MET A 49 64.62 27.00 -4.01
CA MET A 49 63.83 25.82 -4.42
C MET A 49 62.82 25.34 -3.36
N GLY A 50 63.16 25.46 -2.06
CA GLY A 50 62.28 25.14 -0.95
C GLY A 50 60.96 25.94 -0.92
N TYR A 51 60.96 27.20 -1.36
CA TYR A 51 59.74 28.01 -1.43
C TYR A 51 58.78 27.53 -2.52
N ARG A 52 59.29 27.06 -3.66
CA ARG A 52 58.45 26.56 -4.77
C ARG A 52 57.77 25.24 -4.43
N ILE A 53 58.46 24.37 -3.70
CA ILE A 53 57.92 23.09 -3.23
C ILE A 53 56.84 23.35 -2.17
N SER A 54 57.07 24.31 -1.26
CA SER A 54 56.11 24.69 -0.23
C SER A 54 54.80 25.22 -0.83
N THR A 55 54.86 26.15 -1.80
CA THR A 55 53.64 26.69 -2.42
C THR A 55 52.86 25.65 -3.21
N PHE A 56 53.54 24.77 -3.95
CA PHE A 56 52.89 23.70 -4.71
C PHE A 56 52.20 22.67 -3.79
N LEU A 57 52.83 22.31 -2.67
CA LEU A 57 52.23 21.41 -1.69
C LEU A 57 51.03 22.05 -0.99
N VAL A 58 51.11 23.34 -0.65
CA VAL A 58 49.99 24.09 -0.05
C VAL A 58 48.81 24.18 -1.02
N GLU A 59 49.05 24.46 -2.29
CA GLU A 59 48.00 24.52 -3.32
C GLU A 59 47.33 23.15 -3.51
N LYS A 60 48.13 22.07 -3.57
CA LYS A 60 47.59 20.71 -3.68
C LYS A 60 46.83 20.27 -2.43
N LEU A 61 47.27 20.67 -1.25
CA LEU A 61 46.55 20.44 0.00
C LEU A 61 45.22 21.18 0.02
N ALA A 62 45.16 22.43 -0.46
CA ALA A 62 43.92 23.18 -0.57
C ALA A 62 42.93 22.51 -1.54
N GLU A 63 43.39 22.08 -2.73
CA GLU A 63 42.55 21.34 -3.69
C GLU A 63 42.00 20.03 -3.09
N VAL A 64 42.83 19.27 -2.38
CA VAL A 64 42.42 18.02 -1.73
C VAL A 64 41.43 18.28 -0.60
N ASN A 65 41.62 19.36 0.17
CA ASN A 65 40.71 19.74 1.24
C ASN A 65 39.33 20.14 0.71
N GLU A 66 39.27 20.91 -0.38
CA GLU A 66 37.99 21.24 -1.04
C GLU A 66 37.29 19.98 -1.58
N ARG A 67 38.04 19.05 -2.18
CA ARG A 67 37.49 17.76 -2.60
C ARG A 67 36.97 16.94 -1.41
N ALA A 68 37.67 16.94 -0.29
CA ALA A 68 37.22 16.25 0.93
C ALA A 68 35.91 16.87 1.46
N ASN A 69 35.81 18.20 1.50
CA ASN A 69 34.60 18.90 1.93
C ASN A 69 33.40 18.61 1.03
N THR A 70 33.60 18.65 -0.29
CA THR A 70 32.52 18.34 -1.25
C THR A 70 32.06 16.89 -1.16
N LEU A 71 32.96 15.95 -0.90
CA LEU A 71 32.61 14.55 -0.66
C LEU A 71 31.86 14.37 0.67
N ALA A 72 32.27 15.07 1.73
CA ALA A 72 31.58 15.03 3.02
C ALA A 72 30.12 15.51 2.89
N GLN A 73 29.89 16.63 2.19
CA GLN A 73 28.53 17.13 1.92
C GLN A 73 27.68 16.14 1.11
N LYS A 74 28.27 15.51 0.09
CA LYS A 74 27.55 14.50 -0.71
C LYS A 74 27.18 13.27 0.11
N LEU A 75 28.06 12.83 1.00
CA LEU A 75 27.79 11.71 1.89
C LEU A 75 26.65 12.04 2.84
N GLU A 76 26.68 13.21 3.47
CA GLU A 76 25.61 13.69 4.36
C GLU A 76 24.25 13.72 3.65
N GLN A 77 24.19 14.34 2.46
CA GLN A 77 22.97 14.36 1.65
C GLN A 77 22.48 12.95 1.26
N SER A 78 23.41 12.04 0.93
CA SER A 78 23.06 10.66 0.59
C SER A 78 22.53 9.88 1.80
N GLU A 79 23.07 10.14 3.00
CA GLU A 79 22.61 9.51 4.23
C GLU A 79 21.24 10.02 4.66
N GLU A 80 20.98 11.31 4.50
CA GLU A 80 19.65 11.90 4.72
C GLU A 80 18.63 11.31 3.74
N ALA A 81 18.98 11.22 2.46
CA ALA A 81 18.12 10.59 1.45
C ALA A 81 17.84 9.12 1.79
N ARG A 82 18.86 8.38 2.28
CA ARG A 82 18.70 7.01 2.74
C ARG A 82 17.77 6.91 3.95
N LYS A 83 17.96 7.75 4.97
CA LYS A 83 17.11 7.77 6.17
C LYS A 83 15.65 8.06 5.81
N LYS A 84 15.42 8.99 4.89
CA LYS A 84 14.07 9.28 4.38
C LYS A 84 13.47 8.10 3.62
N ALA A 85 14.22 7.49 2.71
CA ALA A 85 13.75 6.31 1.99
C ALA A 85 13.43 5.13 2.93
N GLU A 86 14.22 4.98 3.99
CA GLU A 86 13.97 3.97 5.03
C GLU A 86 12.71 4.28 5.84
N SER A 87 12.49 5.53 6.24
CA SER A 87 11.25 5.91 6.94
C SER A 87 10.01 5.70 6.07
N ASP A 88 10.09 6.06 4.79
CA ASP A 88 9.00 5.90 3.83
C ASP A 88 8.70 4.39 3.61
N ALA A 89 9.74 3.56 3.50
CA ALA A 89 9.59 2.11 3.39
C ALA A 89 8.98 1.47 4.64
N VAL A 90 9.36 1.92 5.83
CA VAL A 90 8.77 1.45 7.10
C VAL A 90 7.30 1.86 7.21
N GLN A 91 6.97 3.09 6.81
CA GLN A 91 5.58 3.55 6.81
C GLN A 91 4.73 2.76 5.82
N ALA A 92 5.21 2.57 4.59
CA ALA A 92 4.50 1.77 3.59
C ALA A 92 4.26 0.32 4.05
N ARG A 93 5.21 -0.29 4.76
CA ARG A 93 5.02 -1.62 5.36
C ARG A 93 3.93 -1.63 6.42
N ARG A 94 3.92 -0.65 7.32
CA ARG A 94 2.88 -0.53 8.37
C ARG A 94 1.49 -0.33 7.76
N GLU A 95 1.38 0.52 6.74
CA GLU A 95 0.12 0.75 6.03
C GLU A 95 -0.35 -0.51 5.31
N ALA A 96 0.57 -1.25 4.67
CA ALA A 96 0.25 -2.52 4.02
C ALA A 96 -0.23 -3.57 5.03
N ASP A 97 0.39 -3.67 6.21
CA ASP A 97 -0.02 -4.63 7.23
C ASP A 97 -1.38 -4.27 7.83
N LYS A 98 -1.65 -2.97 8.05
CA LYS A 98 -2.99 -2.50 8.44
C LYS A 98 -4.04 -2.82 7.38
N ALA A 99 -3.72 -2.59 6.09
CA ALA A 99 -4.64 -2.91 5.00
C ALA A 99 -4.95 -4.42 4.93
N LYS A 100 -3.96 -5.29 5.22
CA LYS A 100 -4.18 -6.74 5.29
C LYS A 100 -5.11 -7.12 6.44
N THR A 101 -4.94 -6.54 7.62
CA THR A 101 -5.82 -6.83 8.76
C THR A 101 -7.24 -6.35 8.50
N ASP A 102 -7.38 -5.17 7.90
CA ASP A 102 -8.70 -4.62 7.54
C ASP A 102 -9.38 -5.49 6.47
N ALA A 103 -8.64 -5.94 5.45
CA ALA A 103 -9.15 -6.84 4.42
C ALA A 103 -9.63 -8.17 4.99
N ALA A 104 -8.87 -8.77 5.92
CA ALA A 104 -9.28 -10.00 6.61
C ALA A 104 -10.57 -9.80 7.42
N GLY A 105 -10.72 -8.66 8.11
CA GLY A 105 -11.95 -8.31 8.83
C GLY A 105 -13.16 -8.15 7.89
N VAL A 106 -12.97 -7.54 6.71
CA VAL A 106 -14.03 -7.41 5.70
C VAL A 106 -14.46 -8.77 5.14
N GLU A 107 -13.53 -9.69 4.91
CA GLU A 107 -13.88 -11.05 4.47
C GLU A 107 -14.72 -11.81 5.51
N ASP A 108 -14.38 -11.70 6.80
CA ASP A 108 -15.17 -12.30 7.88
C ASP A 108 -16.60 -11.73 7.92
N LEU A 109 -16.73 -10.40 7.82
CA LEU A 109 -18.04 -9.74 7.77
C LEU A 109 -18.87 -10.18 6.55
N ARG A 110 -18.23 -10.36 5.38
CA ARG A 110 -18.92 -10.86 4.17
C ARG A 110 -19.43 -12.28 4.35
N LYS A 111 -18.65 -13.17 4.98
CA LYS A 111 -19.10 -14.54 5.29
C LYS A 111 -20.32 -14.51 6.22
N ARG A 112 -20.23 -13.76 7.32
CA ARG A 112 -21.34 -13.62 8.28
C ARG A 112 -22.60 -13.04 7.63
N LEU A 113 -22.45 -12.09 6.72
CA LEU A 113 -23.57 -11.52 5.97
C LEU A 113 -24.20 -12.57 5.05
N HIS A 114 -23.38 -13.34 4.33
CA HIS A 114 -23.89 -14.41 3.47
C HIS A 114 -24.61 -15.52 4.26
N ASP A 115 -24.07 -15.91 5.41
CA ASP A 115 -24.72 -16.89 6.29
C ASP A 115 -26.05 -16.36 6.83
N ALA A 116 -26.10 -15.08 7.21
CA ALA A 116 -27.33 -14.43 7.68
C ALA A 116 -28.38 -14.30 6.57
N GLU A 117 -27.98 -13.95 5.35
CA GLU A 117 -28.86 -13.90 4.17
C GLU A 117 -29.44 -15.28 3.86
N THR A 118 -28.60 -16.32 3.88
CA THR A 118 -29.02 -17.70 3.65
C THR A 118 -30.02 -18.15 4.72
N SER A 119 -29.71 -17.91 6.00
CA SER A 119 -30.59 -18.22 7.14
C SER A 119 -31.93 -17.49 7.06
N LEU A 120 -31.92 -16.21 6.67
CA LEU A 120 -33.14 -15.43 6.47
C LEU A 120 -33.98 -15.97 5.32
N SER A 121 -33.36 -16.33 4.20
CA SER A 121 -34.05 -16.93 3.05
C SER A 121 -34.72 -18.26 3.44
N GLU A 122 -33.98 -19.13 4.13
CA GLU A 122 -34.53 -20.39 4.67
C GLU A 122 -35.71 -20.12 5.61
N HIS A 123 -35.60 -19.16 6.52
CA HIS A 123 -36.70 -18.81 7.41
C HIS A 123 -37.93 -18.31 6.65
N ILE A 124 -37.76 -17.46 5.64
CA ILE A 124 -38.86 -16.98 4.80
C ILE A 124 -39.54 -18.16 4.09
N THR A 125 -38.78 -19.07 3.48
CA THR A 125 -39.36 -20.25 2.82
C THR A 125 -40.12 -21.15 3.79
N ALA A 126 -39.57 -21.38 4.99
CA ALA A 126 -40.22 -22.16 6.04
C ALA A 126 -41.50 -21.48 6.54
N GLN A 127 -41.49 -20.15 6.68
CA GLN A 127 -42.67 -19.38 7.06
C GLN A 127 -43.75 -19.44 5.99
N SER A 128 -43.41 -19.22 4.72
CA SER A 128 -44.36 -19.35 3.60
C SER A 128 -44.99 -20.74 3.54
N ALA A 129 -44.19 -21.80 3.72
CA ALA A 129 -44.72 -23.16 3.78
C ALA A 129 -45.70 -23.39 4.95
N ARG A 130 -45.42 -22.81 6.12
CA ARG A 130 -46.35 -22.85 7.27
C ARG A 130 -47.64 -22.10 6.99
N GLU A 131 -47.55 -20.90 6.41
CA GLU A 131 -48.72 -20.08 6.07
C GLU A 131 -49.60 -20.78 5.02
N GLU A 132 -49.01 -21.38 3.99
CA GLU A 132 -49.75 -22.18 3.01
C GLU A 132 -50.47 -23.38 3.64
N ALA A 133 -49.82 -24.08 4.57
CA ALA A 133 -50.42 -25.20 5.29
C ALA A 133 -51.63 -24.74 6.12
N ILE A 134 -51.53 -23.60 6.81
CA ILE A 134 -52.62 -22.99 7.57
C ILE A 134 -53.77 -22.61 6.62
N LEU A 135 -53.48 -21.94 5.51
CA LEU A 135 -54.50 -21.56 4.53
C LEU A 135 -55.23 -22.77 3.94
N LYS A 136 -54.49 -23.85 3.61
CA LYS A 136 -55.10 -25.11 3.15
C LYS A 136 -56.03 -25.70 4.20
N ARG A 137 -55.62 -25.71 5.48
CA ARG A 137 -56.45 -26.20 6.59
C ARG A 137 -57.71 -25.36 6.78
N LEU A 138 -57.58 -24.04 6.80
CA LEU A 138 -58.71 -23.11 6.94
C LEU A 138 -59.69 -23.24 5.79
N ARG A 139 -59.22 -23.31 4.53
CA ARG A 139 -60.08 -23.55 3.37
C ARG A 139 -60.84 -24.86 3.48
N SER A 140 -60.17 -25.94 3.92
CA SER A 140 -60.82 -27.24 4.13
C SER A 140 -61.88 -27.19 5.22
N GLN A 141 -61.58 -26.57 6.37
CA GLN A 141 -62.52 -26.39 7.47
C GLN A 141 -63.72 -25.55 7.05
N ASN A 142 -63.50 -24.44 6.35
CA ASN A 142 -64.57 -23.57 5.87
C ASN A 142 -65.48 -24.31 4.87
N ARG A 143 -64.90 -25.08 3.93
CA ARG A 143 -65.70 -25.91 3.01
C ARG A 143 -66.59 -26.91 3.75
N ARG A 144 -66.07 -27.57 4.80
CA ARG A 144 -66.85 -28.51 5.63
C ARG A 144 -67.95 -27.81 6.43
N PHE A 145 -67.69 -26.61 6.92
CA PHE A 145 -68.67 -25.82 7.65
C PHE A 145 -69.82 -25.41 6.73
N VAL A 146 -69.50 -24.82 5.57
CA VAL A 146 -70.49 -24.43 4.56
C VAL A 146 -71.32 -25.62 4.10
N SER A 147 -70.68 -26.77 3.81
CA SER A 147 -71.43 -27.96 3.39
C SER A 147 -72.38 -28.47 4.47
N LYS A 148 -72.03 -28.33 5.75
CA LYS A 148 -72.88 -28.78 6.85
C LYS A 148 -74.08 -27.85 7.07
N THR A 149 -73.87 -26.53 6.97
CA THR A 149 -74.96 -25.55 7.05
C THR A 149 -75.87 -25.57 5.82
N SER A 150 -75.34 -25.88 4.63
CA SER A 150 -76.16 -26.04 3.43
C SER A 150 -77.02 -27.31 3.47
N GLN A 151 -76.62 -28.33 4.22
CA GLN A 151 -77.38 -29.58 4.35
C GLN A 151 -78.51 -29.49 5.38
N GLU A 152 -78.45 -28.56 6.34
CA GLU A 152 -79.54 -28.31 7.30
C GLU A 152 -80.66 -27.41 6.73
N PHE A 153 -80.51 -26.89 5.51
CA PHE A 153 -81.49 -26.03 4.81
C PHE A 153 -81.91 -26.60 3.45
N GLU A 154 -81.92 -27.92 3.27
CA GLU A 154 -82.88 -28.49 2.31
C GLU A 154 -84.27 -28.33 2.95
N LEU A 155 -84.86 -27.15 2.74
CA LEU A 155 -86.29 -26.92 2.94
C LEU A 155 -86.97 -27.95 2.03
N GLU A 156 -87.60 -28.95 2.63
CA GLU A 156 -88.46 -29.91 1.96
C GLU A 156 -89.40 -29.09 1.05
N ASP A 157 -89.39 -29.38 -0.26
CA ASP A 157 -90.14 -28.62 -1.25
C ASP A 157 -91.59 -28.41 -0.74
N PRO A 158 -92.10 -27.17 -0.66
CA PRO A 158 -93.46 -26.90 -0.16
C PRO A 158 -94.56 -27.49 -1.07
N ASP A 159 -94.17 -28.07 -2.21
CA ASP A 159 -95.06 -28.68 -3.19
C ASP A 159 -95.65 -30.02 -2.71
N ASN A 160 -95.22 -30.52 -1.55
CA ASN A 160 -95.73 -31.75 -0.96
C ASN A 160 -96.28 -31.53 0.46
N ASP A 161 -96.90 -30.37 0.71
CA ASP A 161 -97.61 -30.11 1.96
C ASP A 161 -98.98 -30.84 1.93
N PRO A 162 -99.16 -31.95 2.67
CA PRO A 162 -100.40 -32.73 2.64
C PRO A 162 -101.61 -31.93 3.14
N LEU A 163 -101.39 -30.81 3.82
CA LEU A 163 -102.45 -29.90 4.25
C LEU A 163 -102.99 -29.06 3.09
N LEU A 164 -102.16 -28.64 2.13
CA LEU A 164 -102.62 -27.94 0.92
C LEU A 164 -103.45 -28.87 0.04
N ASP A 165 -103.00 -30.12 -0.12
CA ASP A 165 -103.70 -31.13 -0.92
C ASP A 165 -105.07 -31.50 -0.30
N ALA A 166 -105.15 -31.59 1.03
CA ALA A 166 -106.40 -31.83 1.75
C ALA A 166 -107.39 -30.65 1.63
N VAL A 167 -106.90 -29.40 1.60
CA VAL A 167 -107.75 -28.21 1.42
C VAL A 167 -108.27 -28.14 -0.01
N SER A 168 -107.43 -28.44 -1.02
CA SER A 168 -107.87 -28.53 -2.41
C SER A 168 -108.91 -29.65 -2.63
N PHE A 169 -108.75 -30.79 -1.96
CA PHE A 169 -109.73 -31.88 -2.01
C PHE A 169 -111.08 -31.47 -1.38
N LEU A 170 -111.05 -30.73 -0.27
CA LEU A 170 -112.25 -30.24 0.40
C LEU A 170 -112.96 -29.13 -0.40
N GLU A 171 -112.22 -28.31 -1.13
CA GLU A 171 -112.77 -27.27 -1.99
C GLU A 171 -113.40 -27.87 -3.26
N PHE A 172 -112.80 -28.93 -3.81
CA PHE A 172 -113.30 -29.60 -5.00
C PHE A 172 -114.49 -30.54 -4.73
N HIS A 173 -114.51 -31.22 -3.57
CA HIS A 173 -115.57 -32.20 -3.22
C HIS A 173 -116.50 -31.76 -2.07
N GLY A 174 -116.24 -30.63 -1.42
CA GLY A 174 -117.06 -30.14 -0.30
C GLY A 174 -118.45 -29.64 -0.71
N THR A 175 -118.67 -29.34 -1.99
CA THR A 175 -119.97 -28.97 -2.54
C THR A 175 -120.89 -30.19 -2.72
N GLU A 176 -120.36 -31.36 -3.05
CA GLU A 176 -121.13 -32.61 -3.17
C GLU A 176 -121.58 -33.16 -1.81
N ALA A 177 -120.84 -32.89 -0.73
CA ALA A 177 -121.21 -33.32 0.62
C ALA A 177 -122.36 -32.49 1.23
N ARG A 178 -122.78 -31.39 0.60
CA ARG A 178 -123.80 -30.48 1.12
C ARG A 178 -125.19 -30.65 0.49
N GLU A 179 -125.30 -31.41 -0.61
CA GLU A 179 -126.58 -31.72 -1.28
C GLU A 179 -127.15 -33.12 -0.99
N GLY A 180 -126.53 -33.88 -0.07
CA GLY A 180 -126.93 -35.26 0.27
C GLY A 180 -127.60 -35.44 1.64
N ILE A 181 -128.09 -34.38 2.29
CA ILE A 181 -128.81 -34.46 3.57
C ILE A 181 -130.16 -33.76 3.42
N ASP A 182 -131.15 -34.53 2.95
CA ASP A 182 -132.57 -34.38 3.31
C ASP A 182 -133.01 -35.67 4.03
#